data_AF-A0A9P0A537-F1
#
_entry.id   AF-A0A9P0A537-F1
#
_cell.length_a   1.000
_cell.length_b   1.000
_cell.length_c   1.000
_cell.angle_alpha   90.00
_cell.angle_beta   90.00
_cell.angle_gamma   90.00
#
_symmetry.space_group_name_H-M   'P 1'
#
loop_
_entity.id
_entity.type
_entity.pdbx_description
1 polymer ?
#
loop_
_entity_poly.entity_id
_entity_poly.type
_entity_poly.pdbx_seq_one_letter_code
_entity_poly.pdbx_strand_id
1 'polypeptide(L)'
;MLSDSQRYDSKRQEVEAWLNRMETRLDRMPPVGHTADSFHAEVHQYKSNIDILSKLTQQLVAVYQQDDTSRVKKTTEQINMRYNNLNSRYAVVPFTYPESEIHKNSKCL
;
A
#
# COMPACT_ATOMS: atom_id res chain seq x y z
N MET A 1 6.96 -27.02 3.99
CA MET A 1 7.80 -26.80 2.80
C MET A 1 6.95 -26.31 1.63
N LEU A 2 6.16 -27.13 0.93
CA LEU A 2 5.26 -26.62 -0.14
C LEU A 2 4.16 -25.67 0.35
N SER A 3 3.64 -25.88 1.57
CA SER A 3 2.60 -25.01 2.13
C SER A 3 3.10 -23.58 2.39
N ASP A 4 4.37 -23.39 2.72
CA ASP A 4 4.96 -22.09 3.03
C ASP A 4 5.14 -21.27 1.75
N SER A 5 5.61 -21.94 0.69
CA SER A 5 5.74 -21.36 -0.65
C SER A 5 4.38 -20.99 -1.25
N GLN A 6 3.37 -21.87 -1.14
CA GLN A 6 2.01 -21.54 -1.60
C GLN A 6 1.37 -20.37 -0.84
N ARG A 7 1.59 -20.29 0.48
CA ARG A 7 1.09 -19.16 1.28
C ARG A 7 1.73 -17.85 0.86
N TYR A 8 3.03 -17.86 0.62
CA TYR A 8 3.74 -16.69 0.08
C TYR A 8 3.21 -16.30 -1.30
N ASP A 9 3.12 -17.24 -2.25
CA ASP A 9 2.66 -16.94 -3.62
C ASP A 9 1.23 -16.42 -3.63
N SER A 10 0.33 -17.01 -2.83
CA SER A 10 -1.05 -16.53 -2.70
C SER A 10 -1.08 -15.10 -2.15
N LYS A 11 -0.29 -14.82 -1.09
CA LYS A 11 -0.26 -13.48 -0.50
C LYS A 11 0.37 -12.46 -1.43
N ARG A 12 1.42 -12.85 -2.14
CA ARG A 12 2.08 -12.04 -3.16
C ARG A 12 1.11 -11.64 -4.26
N GLN A 13 0.37 -12.59 -4.83
CA GLN A 13 -0.62 -12.32 -5.88
C GLN A 13 -1.72 -11.37 -5.40
N GLU A 14 -2.20 -11.56 -4.17
CA GLU A 14 -3.18 -10.66 -3.56
C GLU A 14 -2.64 -9.22 -3.47
N VAL A 15 -1.40 -9.06 -3.00
CA VAL A 15 -0.75 -7.75 -2.87
C VAL A 15 -0.48 -7.10 -4.21
N GLU A 16 0.01 -7.85 -5.20
CA GLU A 16 0.22 -7.35 -6.56
C GLU A 16 -1.10 -6.91 -7.22
N ALA A 17 -2.16 -7.70 -7.07
CA ALA A 17 -3.49 -7.36 -7.60
C ALA A 17 -4.08 -6.12 -6.94
N TRP A 18 -3.82 -5.92 -5.64
CA TRP A 18 -4.22 -4.70 -4.95
C TRP A 18 -3.38 -3.49 -5.39
N LEU A 19 -2.05 -3.63 -5.49
CA LEU A 19 -1.17 -2.55 -5.96
C LEU A 19 -1.58 -2.07 -7.36
N ASN A 20 -1.82 -2.99 -8.30
CA ASN A 20 -2.27 -2.64 -9.65
C ASN A 20 -3.60 -1.86 -9.63
N ARG A 21 -4.56 -2.28 -8.79
CA ARG A 21 -5.84 -1.59 -8.64
C ARG A 21 -5.67 -0.21 -8.04
N MET A 22 -4.83 -0.07 -7.02
CA MET A 22 -4.59 1.21 -6.36
C MET A 22 -3.80 2.18 -7.22
N GLU A 23 -2.77 1.71 -7.94
CA GLU A 23 -2.04 2.54 -8.91
C GLU A 23 -3.00 3.05 -10.00
N THR A 24 -3.87 2.19 -10.54
CA THR A 24 -4.87 2.59 -11.55
C THR A 24 -5.89 3.58 -10.99
N ARG A 25 -6.34 3.39 -9.74
CA ARG A 25 -7.25 4.33 -9.08
C ARG A 25 -6.58 5.66 -8.86
N LEU A 26 -5.35 5.68 -8.36
CA LEU A 26 -4.58 6.91 -8.11
C LEU A 26 -4.29 7.68 -9.40
N ASP A 27 -4.03 6.97 -10.50
CA ASP A 27 -3.82 7.59 -11.81
C ASP A 27 -5.09 8.21 -12.40
N ARG A 28 -6.25 7.65 -12.07
CA ARG A 28 -7.58 8.14 -12.48
C ARG A 28 -8.20 9.11 -11.50
N MET A 29 -7.63 9.27 -10.30
CA MET A 29 -8.23 10.06 -9.23
C MET A 29 -7.93 11.55 -9.49
N PRO A 30 -8.96 12.39 -9.70
CA PRO A 30 -8.76 13.82 -9.76
C PRO A 30 -8.34 14.34 -8.36
N PRO A 31 -7.66 15.51 -8.28
CA PRO A 31 -7.07 16.04 -7.04
C PRO A 31 -8.09 16.54 -5.99
N VAL A 32 -9.29 15.95 -5.92
CA VAL A 32 -10.40 16.43 -5.08
C VAL A 32 -10.47 15.63 -3.78
N GLY A 33 -10.31 16.34 -2.65
CA GLY A 33 -9.93 15.80 -1.34
C GLY A 33 -10.90 14.86 -0.62
N HIS A 34 -12.13 14.64 -1.10
CA HIS A 34 -13.09 13.78 -0.36
C HIS A 34 -12.84 12.27 -0.53
N THR A 35 -12.14 11.86 -1.59
CA THR A 35 -11.74 10.46 -1.77
C THR A 35 -10.40 10.12 -1.09
N ALA A 36 -9.65 11.12 -0.62
CA ALA A 36 -8.30 10.94 -0.07
C ALA A 36 -8.30 10.15 1.25
N ASP A 37 -9.26 10.40 2.15
CA ASP A 37 -9.31 9.77 3.48
C ASP A 37 -9.58 8.26 3.40
N SER A 38 -10.52 7.85 2.54
CA SER A 38 -10.81 6.43 2.31
C SER A 38 -9.62 5.72 1.66
N PHE A 39 -8.93 6.39 0.73
CA PHE A 39 -7.72 5.88 0.08
C PHE A 39 -6.58 5.75 1.10
N HIS A 40 -6.44 6.72 2.01
CA HIS A 40 -5.44 6.68 3.07
C HIS A 40 -5.64 5.49 4.01
N ALA A 41 -6.88 5.28 4.46
CA ALA A 41 -7.22 4.15 5.31
C ALA A 41 -6.95 2.81 4.59
N GLU A 42 -7.30 2.71 3.30
CA GLU A 42 -7.07 1.50 2.51
C GLU A 42 -5.58 1.22 2.30
N VAL A 43 -4.77 2.23 1.97
CA VAL A 43 -3.31 2.11 1.82
C VAL A 43 -2.66 1.73 3.15
N HIS A 44 -3.07 2.38 4.24
CA HIS A 44 -2.54 2.11 5.58
C HIS A 44 -2.92 0.69 6.06
N GLN A 45 -4.14 0.23 5.81
CA GLN A 45 -4.56 -1.13 6.13
C GLN A 45 -3.73 -2.16 5.34
N TYR A 46 -3.38 -1.83 4.09
CA TYR A 46 -2.58 -2.71 3.25
C TYR A 46 -1.10 -2.78 3.61
N LYS A 47 -0.58 -1.81 4.38
CA LYS A 47 0.76 -1.89 4.99
C LYS A 47 0.93 -3.18 5.81
N SER A 48 -0.11 -3.56 6.56
CA SER A 48 -0.12 -4.80 7.34
C SER A 48 0.06 -6.04 6.47
N ASN A 49 -0.55 -6.07 5.28
CA ASN A 49 -0.39 -7.17 4.32
C ASN A 49 1.04 -7.28 3.79
N ILE A 50 1.72 -6.14 3.59
CA ILE A 50 3.13 -6.12 3.20
C ILE A 50 4.04 -6.60 4.33
N ASP A 51 3.76 -6.26 5.58
CA ASP A 51 4.48 -6.80 6.74
C ASP A 51 4.32 -8.33 6.85
N ILE A 52 3.11 -8.85 6.61
CA ILE A 52 2.86 -10.30 6.55
C ILE A 52 3.68 -10.95 5.43
N LEU A 53 3.71 -10.34 4.24
CA LEU A 53 4.51 -10.83 3.11
C LEU A 53 6.01 -10.83 3.43
N SER A 54 6.50 -9.79 4.09
CA SER A 54 7.89 -9.68 4.54
C SER A 54 8.23 -10.77 5.56
N LYS A 55 7.36 -11.02 6.52
CA LYS A 55 7.52 -12.09 7.51
C LYS A 55 7.53 -13.49 6.86
N LEU A 56 6.62 -13.74 5.91
CA LEU A 56 6.61 -14.98 5.12
C LEU A 56 7.88 -15.14 4.29
N THR A 57 8.40 -14.04 3.73
CA THR A 57 9.69 -14.02 3.01
C THR A 57 10.83 -14.45 3.94
N GLN A 58 10.92 -13.88 5.14
CA GLN A 58 11.95 -14.24 6.12
C GLN A 58 11.85 -15.69 6.55
N GLN A 59 10.63 -16.21 6.78
CA GLN A 59 10.41 -17.61 7.10
C GLN A 59 10.85 -18.54 5.95
N LEU A 60 10.51 -18.19 4.70
CA LEU A 60 10.98 -18.93 3.53
C LEU A 60 12.50 -18.91 3.43
N VAL A 61 13.13 -17.74 3.54
CA VAL A 61 14.60 -17.60 3.51
C VAL A 61 15.28 -18.44 4.59
N ALA A 62 14.69 -18.49 5.79
CA ALA A 62 15.22 -19.25 6.91
C ALA A 62 15.07 -20.78 6.74
N VAL A 63 13.99 -21.24 6.06
CA VAL A 63 13.71 -22.66 5.81
C VAL A 63 14.43 -23.17 4.56
N TYR A 64 14.57 -22.33 3.54
CA TYR A 64 15.17 -22.62 2.23
C TYR A 64 16.61 -22.12 2.14
N GLN A 65 17.44 -22.43 3.15
CA GLN A 65 18.85 -21.97 3.18
C GLN A 65 19.70 -22.57 2.04
N GLN A 66 19.30 -23.73 1.50
CA GLN A 66 19.99 -24.41 0.40
C GLN A 66 19.45 -24.04 -0.98
N ASP A 67 18.27 -23.43 -1.05
CA ASP A 67 17.64 -23.00 -2.31
C ASP A 67 17.91 -21.52 -2.58
N ASP A 68 17.87 -21.13 -3.85
CA ASP A 68 18.02 -19.73 -4.24
C ASP A 68 16.74 -18.93 -3.90
N THR A 69 16.77 -18.27 -2.74
CA THR A 69 15.68 -17.42 -2.25
C THR A 69 15.78 -15.96 -2.74
N SER A 70 16.76 -15.65 -3.59
CA SER A 70 16.96 -14.29 -4.13
C SER A 70 15.75 -13.79 -4.91
N ARG A 71 15.03 -14.68 -5.62
CA ARG A 71 13.79 -14.35 -6.32
C ARG A 71 12.69 -13.87 -5.37
N VAL A 72 12.52 -14.52 -4.22
CA VAL A 72 11.50 -14.16 -3.20
C VAL A 72 11.86 -12.80 -2.59
N LYS A 73 13.13 -12.58 -2.24
CA LYS A 73 13.62 -11.30 -1.72
C LYS A 73 13.40 -10.16 -2.71
N LYS A 74 13.84 -10.34 -3.97
CA LYS A 74 13.70 -9.35 -5.04
C LYS A 74 12.24 -9.00 -5.32
N THR A 75 11.35 -9.98 -5.30
CA THR A 75 9.91 -9.77 -5.48
C THR A 75 9.33 -8.95 -4.34
N THR A 76 9.66 -9.29 -3.10
CA THR A 76 9.20 -8.54 -1.92
C THR A 76 9.75 -7.12 -1.90
N GLU A 77 11.00 -6.90 -2.29
CA GLU A 77 11.60 -5.57 -2.46
C GLU A 77 10.87 -4.74 -3.53
N GLN A 78 10.54 -5.34 -4.68
CA GLN A 78 9.76 -4.67 -5.73
C GLN A 78 8.38 -4.24 -5.24
N ILE A 79 7.69 -5.11 -4.49
CA ILE A 79 6.39 -4.80 -3.87
C ILE A 79 6.52 -3.63 -2.89
N ASN A 80 7.54 -3.64 -2.04
CA ASN A 80 7.84 -2.54 -1.12
C ASN A 80 8.11 -1.22 -1.85
N MET A 81 8.91 -1.25 -2.92
CA MET A 81 9.18 -0.05 -3.72
C MET A 81 7.92 0.53 -4.34
N ARG A 82 7.05 -0.31 -4.91
CA ARG A 82 5.77 0.12 -5.50
C ARG A 82 4.83 0.71 -4.45
N TYR A 83 4.75 0.09 -3.29
CA TYR A 83 3.97 0.63 -2.16
C TYR A 83 4.50 2.00 -1.71
N ASN A 84 5.81 2.13 -1.53
CA ASN A 84 6.41 3.41 -1.17
C ASN A 84 6.19 4.48 -2.24
N ASN A 85 6.30 4.11 -3.52
CA ASN A 85 5.99 5.03 -4.61
C ASN A 85 4.53 5.48 -4.58
N LEU A 86 3.60 4.57 -4.37
CA LEU A 86 2.17 4.88 -4.24
C LEU A 86 1.92 5.79 -3.03
N ASN A 87 2.55 5.52 -1.90
CA ASN A 87 2.45 6.34 -0.70
C ASN A 87 3.07 7.73 -0.89
N SER A 88 4.21 7.82 -1.57
CA SER A 88 4.81 9.11 -1.95
C SER A 88 3.95 9.88 -2.93
N ARG A 89 3.38 9.23 -3.96
CA ARG A 89 2.46 9.87 -4.91
C ARG A 89 1.21 10.39 -4.22
N TYR A 90 0.67 9.63 -3.26
CA TYR A 90 -0.43 10.07 -2.40
C TYR A 90 -0.03 11.26 -1.51
N ALA A 91 1.11 11.19 -0.83
CA ALA A 91 1.59 12.26 0.06
C ALA A 91 1.94 13.57 -0.69
N VAL A 92 2.23 13.48 -1.99
CA VAL A 92 2.55 14.63 -2.87
C VAL A 92 1.29 15.18 -3.55
N VAL A 93 0.12 14.53 -3.46
CA VAL A 93 -1.14 15.18 -3.82
C VAL A 93 -1.34 16.31 -2.81
N PRO A 94 -1.29 17.59 -3.23
CA PRO A 94 -1.49 18.67 -2.29
C PRO A 94 -2.91 18.54 -1.76
N PHE A 95 -3.05 18.34 -0.45
CA PHE A 95 -4.29 18.58 0.26
C PHE A 95 -4.63 20.08 0.12
N THR A 96 -5.17 20.49 -1.04
CA THR A 96 -5.90 21.76 -1.15
C THR A 96 -7.24 21.52 -0.47
N TYR A 97 -7.28 21.76 0.84
CA TYR A 97 -8.53 22.10 1.51
C TYR A 97 -9.03 23.42 0.90
N PRO A 98 -10.23 23.48 0.30
CA PRO A 98 -10.92 24.76 0.25
C PRO A 98 -11.31 25.10 1.69
N GLU A 99 -10.64 26.11 2.25
CA GLU A 99 -11.00 26.73 3.51
C GLU A 99 -12.35 27.45 3.33
N SER A 100 -13.44 26.69 3.36
CA SER A 100 -14.80 27.25 3.33
C SER A 100 -15.67 26.55 4.36
N GLU A 101 -16.07 27.34 5.36
CA GLU A 101 -17.18 27.11 6.31
C GLU A 101 -16.88 26.44 7.65
N ILE A 102 -16.09 27.08 8.52
CA ILE A 102 -16.38 27.11 9.97
C ILE A 102 -16.05 28.48 10.60
N HIS A 103 -16.75 29.54 10.17
CA HIS A 103 -17.20 30.63 11.09
C HIS A 103 -18.19 31.60 10.40
N LYS A 104 -19.33 31.07 9.95
CA LYS A 104 -20.58 31.86 9.93
C LYS A 104 -21.26 31.69 11.29
N ASN A 105 -20.73 32.32 12.34
CA ASN A 105 -21.52 32.83 13.46
C ASN A 105 -20.61 33.53 14.47
N SER A 106 -20.45 34.84 14.31
CA SER A 106 -20.24 35.80 15.42
C SER A 106 -20.18 37.22 14.86
N LYS A 107 -21.24 37.61 14.14
CA LYS A 107 -21.68 39.01 14.05
C LYS A 107 -23.19 38.97 14.24
N CYS A 108 -23.63 39.20 15.48
CA CYS A 108 -24.90 39.83 15.84
C CYS A 108 -24.94 39.96 17.38
N LEU A 109 -24.92 41.22 17.83
CA LEU A 109 -25.16 41.74 19.18
C LEU A 109 -24.07 41.53 20.25
#